data_AF-A0A8T8SFB4-F1
#
_entry.id   AF-A0A8T8SFB4-F1
#
_cell.length_a   1.000
_cell.length_b   1.000
_cell.length_c   1.000
_cell.angle_alpha   90.00
_cell.angle_beta   90.00
_cell.angle_gamma   90.00
#
_symmetry.space_group_name_H-M   'P 1'
#
loop_
_entity.id
_entity.type
_entity.pdbx_description
1 polymer ?
#
loop_
_entity_poly.entity_id
_entity_poly.type
_entity_poly.pdbx_seq_one_letter_code
_entity_poly.pdbx_strand_id
1 'polypeptide(L)'
;MQDRGLIPEEAAFAGHSLGEYAALAALAGVLQVKDLVDVVLYRGLTMQRAVQRDEEGRSNYGMMACNPSRISPTFTEAALHEVIEAVSRVFITIKKIDLPGLLKQMTTEEVREKLTEIVKEIFAAAVEDEKKGTIQLQRGFATIPLAGIDVPFHSRYLTGGVTPLRAYLSKRINVENISPDNLRLHCISNLVAAPFETTKAYAELVFNQTDSSRLGKALAHWERDGWETEEKEQQFTALLLIELLAYQFASPVRWIETQDILFSPSYDFERLIEFGPSPTLVGMAQRTHKLKYAKADLARGKRRVMLCHGKDQAFADAEEDGSATAEQGSAPETSAPGPAAVAAPSPTPIVSLKKPIADIPLSKAIKDMVGGKSTLQNELIGDLQLEFGSLPERGEEMPLEELRSTLNSGYSGALGKHTTGLVSRVVGGKLPGGFNMCAVKAHLSKAWGLGSGRTDGVLLVALTQEPVKRLTSEPEAKAWLDSIVAAYSTLNNINLHEELDKLRAHELAHARRQIQTLERYLDEDHRTSARAADSLRQDLKNAQGQLDAIASEHGEVYTKGIMPRFEPIKARHFSSYWNWSRQDAMIAYYAIIHGELTTVDREITARCLTIMNRADQAMVDYMQFYID
;
A
#
# COMPACT_ATOMS: atom_id res chain seq x y z
N MET A 1 -18.34 -21.76 -1.77
CA MET A 1 -19.65 -21.11 -1.55
C MET A 1 -20.58 -21.36 -2.71
N GLN A 2 -20.15 -21.12 -3.97
CA GLN A 2 -20.86 -21.59 -5.16
C GLN A 2 -21.11 -23.10 -5.15
N ASP A 3 -20.08 -23.93 -4.90
CA ASP A 3 -20.24 -25.39 -4.77
C ASP A 3 -21.22 -25.82 -3.67
N ARG A 4 -21.48 -24.93 -2.70
CA ARG A 4 -22.42 -25.14 -1.59
C ARG A 4 -23.80 -24.51 -1.87
N GLY A 5 -24.03 -23.94 -3.05
CA GLY A 5 -25.28 -23.27 -3.42
C GLY A 5 -25.58 -21.98 -2.65
N LEU A 6 -24.59 -21.37 -1.99
CA LEU A 6 -24.77 -20.20 -1.13
C LEU A 6 -24.74 -18.87 -1.89
N ILE A 7 -24.32 -18.88 -3.16
CA ILE A 7 -24.29 -17.71 -4.03
C ILE A 7 -25.33 -17.97 -5.12
N PRO A 8 -26.35 -17.11 -5.27
CA PRO A 8 -27.31 -17.21 -6.37
C PRO A 8 -26.58 -17.18 -7.73
N GLU A 9 -27.05 -17.96 -8.70
CA GLU A 9 -26.47 -17.97 -10.06
C GLU A 9 -26.54 -16.59 -10.72
N GLU A 10 -27.58 -15.81 -10.43
CA GLU A 10 -27.78 -14.47 -10.98
C GLU A 10 -27.07 -13.36 -10.18
N ALA A 11 -26.22 -13.70 -9.20
CA ALA A 11 -25.57 -12.72 -8.36
C ALA A 11 -24.61 -11.83 -9.16
N ALA A 12 -24.88 -10.52 -9.14
CA ALA A 12 -23.97 -9.54 -9.71
C ALA A 12 -22.66 -9.44 -8.94
N PHE A 13 -21.56 -9.21 -9.65
CA PHE A 13 -20.23 -9.11 -9.08
C PHE A 13 -19.38 -8.02 -9.74
N ALA A 14 -18.53 -7.43 -8.91
CA ALA A 14 -17.50 -6.48 -9.30
C ALA A 14 -16.31 -6.67 -8.37
N GLY A 15 -15.10 -6.36 -8.82
CA GLY A 15 -13.92 -6.44 -7.97
C GLY A 15 -13.08 -5.20 -8.10
N HIS A 16 -12.68 -4.57 -7.00
CA HIS A 16 -11.87 -3.35 -7.04
C HIS A 16 -10.43 -3.64 -7.46
N SER A 17 -9.93 -3.00 -8.52
CA SER A 17 -8.56 -3.15 -9.01
C SER A 17 -8.21 -4.63 -9.28
N LEU A 18 -7.22 -5.20 -8.58
CA LEU A 18 -6.82 -6.59 -8.69
C LEU A 18 -7.98 -7.57 -8.43
N GLY A 19 -8.96 -7.17 -7.62
CA GLY A 19 -10.11 -7.99 -7.28
C GLY A 19 -10.98 -8.40 -8.49
N GLU A 20 -10.92 -7.65 -9.60
CA GLU A 20 -11.68 -7.98 -10.82
C GLU A 20 -11.25 -9.32 -11.42
N TYR A 21 -9.94 -9.61 -11.42
CA TYR A 21 -9.41 -10.90 -11.90
C TYR A 21 -9.88 -12.06 -11.01
N ALA A 22 -9.87 -11.85 -9.69
CA ALA A 22 -10.32 -12.86 -8.73
C ALA A 22 -11.82 -13.12 -8.87
N ALA A 23 -12.63 -12.08 -9.05
CA ALA A 23 -14.07 -12.20 -9.26
C ALA A 23 -14.40 -12.94 -10.56
N LEU A 24 -13.72 -12.62 -11.66
CA LEU A 24 -13.89 -13.30 -12.94
C LEU A 24 -13.47 -14.78 -12.90
N ALA A 25 -12.39 -15.09 -12.19
CA ALA A 25 -11.94 -16.47 -12.01
C ALA A 25 -12.92 -17.27 -11.14
N ALA A 26 -13.39 -16.67 -10.04
CA ALA A 26 -14.26 -17.35 -9.09
C ALA A 26 -15.69 -17.51 -9.60
N LEU A 27 -16.30 -16.44 -10.11
CA LEU A 27 -17.73 -16.41 -10.40
C LEU A 27 -18.08 -16.69 -11.86
N ALA A 28 -17.23 -16.28 -12.80
CA ALA A 28 -17.46 -16.49 -14.23
C ALA A 28 -16.62 -17.63 -14.84
N GLY A 29 -15.69 -18.22 -14.09
CA GLY A 29 -14.87 -19.34 -14.55
C GLY A 29 -13.91 -19.01 -15.70
N VAL A 30 -13.63 -17.72 -15.95
CA VAL A 30 -12.84 -17.25 -17.10
C VAL A 30 -11.37 -17.68 -17.01
N LEU A 31 -10.85 -17.84 -15.80
CA LEU A 31 -9.46 -18.21 -15.52
C LEU A 31 -9.42 -19.31 -14.44
N GLN A 32 -8.57 -20.31 -14.64
CA GLN A 32 -8.23 -21.24 -13.57
C GLN A 32 -7.37 -20.54 -12.52
N VAL A 33 -7.41 -21.01 -11.27
CA VAL A 33 -6.64 -20.42 -10.15
C VAL A 33 -5.14 -20.32 -10.47
N LYS A 34 -4.58 -21.33 -11.15
CA LYS A 34 -3.18 -21.31 -11.58
C LYS A 34 -2.88 -20.16 -12.54
N ASP A 35 -3.71 -20.01 -13.58
CA ASP A 35 -3.53 -18.94 -14.57
C ASP A 35 -3.83 -17.56 -13.99
N LEU A 36 -4.76 -17.47 -13.04
CA LEU A 36 -5.02 -16.25 -12.28
C LEU A 36 -3.75 -15.79 -11.53
N VAL A 37 -3.11 -16.68 -10.77
CA VAL A 37 -1.88 -16.35 -10.04
C VAL A 37 -0.77 -15.89 -10.99
N ASP A 38 -0.60 -16.60 -12.11
CA ASP A 38 0.40 -16.26 -13.15
C ASP A 38 0.12 -14.87 -13.75
N VAL A 39 -1.13 -14.57 -14.12
CA VAL A 39 -1.55 -13.28 -14.70
C VAL A 39 -1.35 -12.14 -13.70
N VAL A 40 -1.76 -12.34 -12.44
CA VAL A 40 -1.63 -11.34 -11.37
C VAL A 40 -0.15 -11.05 -11.08
N LEU A 41 0.69 -12.08 -11.02
CA LEU A 41 2.13 -11.94 -10.84
C LEU A 41 2.77 -11.19 -12.01
N TYR A 42 2.43 -11.57 -13.25
CA TYR A 42 2.94 -10.91 -14.45
C TYR A 42 2.52 -9.43 -14.51
N ARG A 43 1.26 -9.14 -14.14
CA ARG A 43 0.76 -7.76 -13.99
C ARG A 43 1.64 -6.99 -13.01
N GLY A 44 1.84 -7.50 -11.78
CA GLY A 44 2.67 -6.86 -10.77
C GLY A 44 4.12 -6.59 -11.22
N LEU A 45 4.76 -7.57 -11.86
CA LEU A 45 6.12 -7.42 -12.41
C LEU A 45 6.19 -6.37 -13.53
N THR A 46 5.18 -6.34 -14.40
CA THR A 46 5.10 -5.35 -15.49
C THR A 46 4.99 -3.93 -14.91
N MET A 47 4.20 -3.76 -13.83
CA MET A 47 4.10 -2.48 -13.13
C MET A 47 5.44 -2.07 -12.50
N GLN A 48 6.11 -2.98 -11.81
CA GLN A 48 7.38 -2.69 -11.16
C GLN A 48 8.49 -2.35 -12.16
N ARG A 49 8.53 -3.01 -13.32
CA ARG A 49 9.52 -2.74 -14.38
C ARG A 49 9.27 -1.46 -15.17
N ALA A 50 8.03 -0.99 -15.24
CA ALA A 50 7.69 0.24 -15.94
C ALA A 50 8.25 1.49 -15.23
N VAL A 51 8.50 1.39 -13.93
CA VAL A 51 8.98 2.48 -13.10
C VAL A 51 10.52 2.48 -13.06
N GLN A 52 11.12 3.61 -13.45
CA GLN A 52 12.56 3.80 -13.27
C GLN A 52 12.89 3.86 -11.79
N ARG A 53 13.98 3.18 -11.41
CA ARG A 53 14.47 3.12 -10.04
C ARG A 53 15.92 3.60 -9.99
N ASP A 54 16.30 4.21 -8.88
CA ASP A 54 17.68 4.63 -8.62
C ASP A 54 18.57 3.45 -8.17
N GLU A 55 19.84 3.73 -7.88
CA GLU A 55 20.84 2.73 -7.46
C GLU A 55 20.47 2.05 -6.14
N GLU A 56 19.68 2.71 -5.28
CA GLU A 56 19.13 2.14 -4.05
C GLU A 56 17.76 1.44 -4.25
N GLY A 57 17.28 1.33 -5.49
CA GLY A 57 16.05 0.64 -5.85
C GLY A 57 14.77 1.43 -5.55
N ARG A 58 14.85 2.73 -5.23
CA ARG A 58 13.71 3.60 -4.95
C ARG A 58 13.14 4.18 -6.25
N SER A 59 11.87 4.55 -6.25
CA SER A 59 11.26 5.27 -7.38
C SER A 59 10.99 6.74 -7.05
N ASN A 60 10.78 7.53 -8.09
CA ASN A 60 10.35 8.94 -7.97
C ASN A 60 8.82 9.09 -7.78
N TYR A 61 8.12 8.01 -7.42
CA TYR A 61 6.67 8.04 -7.25
C TYR A 61 6.29 7.87 -5.78
N GLY A 62 5.28 8.62 -5.37
CA GLY A 62 4.55 8.39 -4.14
C GLY A 62 3.05 8.56 -4.40
N MET A 63 2.23 7.87 -3.62
CA MET A 63 0.78 7.87 -3.81
C MET A 63 0.05 8.50 -2.62
N MET A 64 -0.94 9.32 -2.94
CA MET A 64 -1.82 9.97 -1.96
C MET A 64 -3.27 9.63 -2.30
N ALA A 65 -4.04 9.23 -1.30
CA ALA A 65 -5.49 9.24 -1.39
C ALA A 65 -5.98 10.67 -1.09
N CYS A 66 -6.79 11.26 -1.96
CA CYS A 66 -7.38 12.58 -1.76
C CYS A 66 -8.89 12.48 -1.56
N ASN A 67 -9.42 13.22 -0.59
CA ASN A 67 -10.86 13.39 -0.39
C ASN A 67 -11.24 14.87 -0.54
N PRO A 68 -11.66 15.30 -1.75
CA PRO A 68 -12.06 16.69 -2.05
C PRO A 68 -13.11 17.25 -1.10
N SER A 69 -14.06 16.42 -0.67
CA SER A 69 -15.19 16.85 0.18
C SER A 69 -14.78 17.38 1.55
N ARG A 70 -13.55 17.07 2.01
CA ARG A 70 -13.01 17.64 3.25
C ARG A 70 -12.69 19.13 3.13
N ILE A 71 -12.36 19.60 1.92
CA ILE A 71 -11.99 21.00 1.65
C ILE A 71 -13.23 21.89 1.73
N SER A 72 -14.26 21.54 0.97
CA SER A 72 -15.55 22.23 0.97
C SER A 72 -16.61 21.33 0.32
N PRO A 73 -17.90 21.43 0.70
CA PRO A 73 -18.99 20.78 -0.02
C PRO A 73 -19.05 21.12 -1.52
N THR A 74 -18.51 22.28 -1.91
CA THR A 74 -18.46 22.72 -3.32
C THR A 74 -17.17 22.31 -4.05
N PHE A 75 -16.18 21.75 -3.34
CA PHE A 75 -14.92 21.33 -3.94
C PHE A 75 -15.03 19.87 -4.42
N THR A 76 -15.33 19.72 -5.71
CA THR A 76 -15.59 18.43 -6.36
C THR A 76 -14.31 17.79 -6.91
N GLU A 77 -14.41 16.55 -7.38
CA GLU A 77 -13.33 15.88 -8.11
C GLU A 77 -12.89 16.68 -9.35
N ALA A 78 -13.83 17.28 -10.08
CA ALA A 78 -13.52 18.13 -11.22
C ALA A 78 -12.65 19.35 -10.80
N ALA A 79 -12.98 19.99 -9.68
CA ALA A 79 -12.18 21.09 -9.14
C ALA A 79 -10.78 20.60 -8.69
N LEU A 80 -10.68 19.39 -8.13
CA LEU A 80 -9.38 18.78 -7.83
C LEU A 80 -8.56 18.55 -9.11
N HIS A 81 -9.17 18.04 -10.18
CA HIS A 81 -8.50 17.84 -11.46
C HIS A 81 -8.02 19.16 -12.07
N GLU A 82 -8.81 20.22 -12.00
CA GLU A 82 -8.38 21.56 -12.45
C GLU A 82 -7.17 22.07 -11.66
N VAL A 83 -7.14 21.84 -10.33
CA VAL A 83 -5.98 22.20 -9.50
C VAL A 83 -4.76 21.37 -9.90
N ILE A 84 -4.89 20.06 -10.05
CA ILE A 84 -3.78 19.18 -10.47
C ILE A 84 -3.27 19.57 -11.86
N GLU A 85 -4.18 19.91 -12.78
CA GLU A 85 -3.83 20.35 -14.12
C GLU A 85 -3.13 21.72 -14.09
N ALA A 86 -3.62 22.67 -13.30
CA ALA A 86 -2.97 23.96 -13.11
C ALA A 86 -1.56 23.79 -12.53
N VAL A 87 -1.40 22.93 -11.52
CA VAL A 87 -0.11 22.59 -10.91
C VAL A 87 0.82 21.93 -11.95
N SER A 88 0.32 20.94 -12.70
CA SER A 88 1.07 20.27 -13.77
C SER A 88 1.50 21.25 -14.87
N ARG A 89 0.64 22.18 -15.27
CA ARG A 89 0.93 23.22 -16.26
C ARG A 89 1.96 24.24 -15.75
N VAL A 90 1.88 24.65 -14.48
CA VAL A 90 2.88 25.50 -13.81
C VAL A 90 4.26 24.82 -13.79
N PHE A 91 4.30 23.49 -13.67
CA PHE A 91 5.54 22.71 -13.73
C PHE A 91 6.06 22.42 -15.14
N ILE A 92 5.21 22.47 -16.18
CA ILE A 92 5.60 22.15 -17.56
C ILE A 92 5.99 23.41 -18.35
N THR A 93 5.28 24.53 -18.27
CA THR A 93 5.73 25.81 -18.87
C THR A 93 4.86 26.98 -18.40
N ILE A 94 5.49 28.09 -18.02
CA ILE A 94 4.84 29.41 -17.91
C ILE A 94 4.10 29.72 -19.22
N LYS A 95 2.75 29.76 -19.22
CA LYS A 95 1.93 30.67 -20.06
C LYS A 95 0.42 30.64 -19.70
N LYS A 96 -0.18 31.84 -19.87
CA LYS A 96 -1.54 32.31 -19.54
C LYS A 96 -2.68 31.49 -20.16
N ILE A 97 -3.76 31.21 -19.42
CA ILE A 97 -5.14 31.00 -19.97
C ILE A 97 -6.24 31.48 -19.00
N ASP A 98 -7.10 32.34 -19.52
CA ASP A 98 -8.29 33.00 -18.95
C ASP A 98 -9.45 32.05 -18.51
N LEU A 99 -10.20 32.44 -17.47
CA LEU A 99 -11.35 31.70 -16.89
C LEU A 99 -12.49 32.67 -16.51
N PRO A 100 -13.36 33.06 -17.47
CA PRO A 100 -14.54 33.86 -17.18
C PRO A 100 -15.66 32.95 -16.65
N GLY A 101 -15.73 32.77 -15.33
CA GLY A 101 -16.79 31.98 -14.68
C GLY A 101 -16.78 31.91 -13.15
N LEU A 102 -15.69 32.32 -12.48
CA LEU A 102 -15.56 32.30 -11.01
C LEU A 102 -15.68 33.70 -10.37
N LEU A 103 -16.27 34.64 -11.10
CA LEU A 103 -16.74 35.93 -10.60
C LEU A 103 -17.94 35.71 -9.68
N LYS A 104 -17.72 35.80 -8.36
CA LYS A 104 -18.72 36.46 -7.49
C LYS A 104 -18.27 36.94 -6.11
N GLN A 105 -17.05 36.67 -5.63
CA GLN A 105 -16.58 37.25 -4.35
C GLN A 105 -15.10 37.69 -4.30
N MET A 106 -14.27 37.30 -5.27
CA MET A 106 -12.88 37.76 -5.46
C MET A 106 -12.58 37.73 -6.97
N THR A 107 -11.61 38.50 -7.48
CA THR A 107 -11.28 38.40 -8.93
C THR A 107 -10.53 37.10 -9.21
N THR A 108 -10.78 36.49 -10.37
CA THR A 108 -10.15 35.22 -10.78
C THR A 108 -8.65 35.34 -10.96
N GLU A 109 -8.14 36.53 -11.26
CA GLU A 109 -6.71 36.80 -11.38
C GLU A 109 -6.03 36.78 -10.01
N GLU A 110 -6.61 37.39 -8.97
CA GLU A 110 -6.06 37.39 -7.62
C GLU A 110 -6.04 35.99 -6.98
N VAL A 111 -7.09 35.18 -7.19
CA VAL A 111 -7.13 33.79 -6.71
C VAL A 111 -6.07 32.95 -7.41
N ARG A 112 -5.90 33.14 -8.73
CA ARG A 112 -4.88 32.45 -9.50
C ARG A 112 -3.48 32.86 -9.09
N GLU A 113 -3.23 34.14 -8.88
CA GLU A 113 -1.93 34.65 -8.41
C GLU A 113 -1.59 34.07 -7.04
N LYS A 114 -2.53 34.10 -6.09
CA LYS A 114 -2.33 33.49 -4.77
C LYS A 114 -2.11 31.98 -4.85
N LEU A 115 -2.88 31.25 -5.65
CA LEU A 115 -2.65 29.81 -5.86
C LEU A 115 -1.28 29.55 -6.51
N THR A 116 -0.86 30.41 -7.43
CA THR A 116 0.45 30.30 -8.09
C THR A 116 1.58 30.59 -7.09
N GLU A 117 1.44 31.58 -6.21
CA GLU A 117 2.38 31.86 -5.13
C GLU A 117 2.46 30.69 -4.15
N ILE A 118 1.32 30.18 -3.68
CA ILE A 118 1.26 29.02 -2.79
C ILE A 118 1.94 27.80 -3.44
N VAL A 119 1.66 27.53 -4.73
CA VAL A 119 2.30 26.42 -5.45
C VAL A 119 3.81 26.62 -5.58
N LYS A 120 4.27 27.86 -5.84
CA LYS A 120 5.71 28.19 -5.89
C LYS A 120 6.39 28.03 -4.52
N GLU A 121 5.76 28.47 -3.44
CA GLU A 121 6.27 28.33 -2.08
C GLU A 121 6.36 26.85 -1.68
N ILE A 122 5.30 26.08 -1.93
CA ILE A 122 5.28 24.64 -1.68
C ILE A 122 6.34 23.93 -2.53
N PHE A 123 6.51 24.32 -3.79
CA PHE A 123 7.55 23.75 -4.65
C PHE A 123 8.96 24.09 -4.14
N ALA A 124 9.22 25.34 -3.73
CA ALA A 124 10.51 25.73 -3.16
C ALA A 124 10.80 24.92 -1.88
N ALA A 125 9.81 24.73 -1.02
CA ALA A 125 9.94 23.87 0.16
C ALA A 125 10.21 22.40 -0.22
N ALA A 126 9.53 21.87 -1.24
CA ALA A 126 9.76 20.52 -1.73
C ALA A 126 11.17 20.31 -2.31
N VAL A 127 11.71 21.31 -3.03
CA VAL A 127 13.10 21.29 -3.54
C VAL A 127 14.11 21.31 -2.40
N GLU A 128 13.87 22.06 -1.32
CA GLU A 128 14.74 22.03 -0.14
C GLU A 128 14.64 20.70 0.63
N ASP A 129 13.45 20.08 0.67
CA ASP A 129 13.28 18.75 1.28
C ASP A 129 13.90 17.64 0.43
N GLU A 130 13.88 17.75 -0.90
CA GLU A 130 14.58 16.84 -1.82
C GLU A 130 16.10 16.81 -1.55
N LYS A 131 16.70 17.94 -1.19
CA LYS A 131 18.14 17.99 -0.81
C LYS A 131 18.45 17.16 0.43
N LYS A 132 17.45 16.88 1.29
CA LYS A 132 17.59 16.03 2.49
C LYS A 132 17.40 14.54 2.16
N GLY A 133 17.10 14.19 0.91
CA GLY A 133 16.86 12.84 0.44
C GLY A 133 15.44 12.66 -0.12
N THR A 134 14.89 11.46 -0.02
CA THR A 134 13.54 11.16 -0.54
C THR A 134 12.46 11.93 0.23
N ILE A 135 11.64 12.70 -0.49
CA ILE A 135 10.50 13.43 0.09
C ILE A 135 9.53 12.44 0.74
N GLN A 136 9.34 12.57 2.05
CA GLN A 136 8.37 11.78 2.79
C GLN A 136 7.00 12.46 2.72
N LEU A 137 6.04 11.79 2.08
CA LEU A 137 4.68 12.29 1.96
C LEU A 137 4.01 12.39 3.33
N GLN A 138 3.54 13.58 3.67
CA GLN A 138 2.86 13.85 4.94
C GLN A 138 1.34 13.84 4.77
N ARG A 139 0.63 13.47 5.84
CA ARG A 139 -0.83 13.57 5.88
C ARG A 139 -1.26 15.03 5.81
N GLY A 140 -2.05 15.36 4.80
CA GLY A 140 -2.69 16.66 4.68
C GLY A 140 -4.10 16.67 5.23
N PHE A 141 -4.74 17.84 5.16
CA PHE A 141 -6.13 18.03 5.58
C PHE A 141 -7.10 17.16 4.75
N ALA A 142 -6.92 17.15 3.44
CA ALA A 142 -7.72 16.39 2.47
C ALA A 142 -6.98 15.18 1.88
N THR A 143 -5.71 14.98 2.22
CA THR A 143 -4.85 13.96 1.60
C THR A 143 -4.26 13.00 2.63
N ILE A 144 -4.14 11.73 2.28
CA ILE A 144 -3.59 10.68 3.12
C ILE A 144 -2.51 9.93 2.33
N PRO A 145 -1.25 9.89 2.80
CA PRO A 145 -0.20 9.15 2.12
C PRO A 145 -0.45 7.64 2.18
N LEU A 146 -0.23 6.97 1.06
CA LEU A 146 -0.23 5.52 0.95
C LEU A 146 1.23 5.03 1.01
N ALA A 147 1.72 4.84 2.23
CA ALA A 147 3.10 4.43 2.48
C ALA A 147 3.41 3.08 1.82
N GLY A 148 4.61 2.98 1.22
CA GLY A 148 5.07 1.76 0.55
C GLY A 148 4.54 1.55 -0.86
N ILE A 149 3.70 2.47 -1.38
CA ILE A 149 3.29 2.48 -2.79
C ILE A 149 4.15 3.46 -3.56
N ASP A 150 5.05 2.90 -4.36
CA ASP A 150 6.04 3.63 -5.16
C ASP A 150 5.86 3.38 -6.67
N VAL A 151 4.64 3.02 -7.08
CA VAL A 151 4.27 2.72 -8.46
C VAL A 151 2.96 3.44 -8.79
N PRO A 152 2.84 4.12 -9.95
CA PRO A 152 1.64 4.84 -10.33
C PRO A 152 0.56 3.87 -10.84
N PHE A 153 -0.10 3.13 -9.93
CA PHE A 153 -1.20 2.23 -10.27
C PHE A 153 -2.26 2.96 -11.11
N HIS A 154 -2.86 2.26 -12.07
CA HIS A 154 -4.00 2.77 -12.84
C HIS A 154 -3.72 4.08 -13.59
N SER A 155 -2.45 4.32 -13.91
CA SER A 155 -1.99 5.52 -14.61
C SER A 155 -1.74 5.24 -16.09
N ARG A 156 -2.00 6.24 -16.93
CA ARG A 156 -1.62 6.26 -18.35
C ARG A 156 -0.12 6.09 -18.56
N TYR A 157 0.72 6.37 -17.55
CA TYR A 157 2.15 6.07 -17.60
C TYR A 157 2.43 4.58 -17.90
N LEU A 158 1.52 3.69 -17.49
CA LEU A 158 1.65 2.25 -17.68
C LEU A 158 1.15 1.77 -19.06
N THR A 159 0.72 2.65 -19.96
CA THR A 159 0.14 2.27 -21.27
C THR A 159 1.10 1.38 -22.08
N GLY A 160 2.42 1.56 -21.96
CA GLY A 160 3.41 0.70 -22.61
C GLY A 160 3.33 -0.79 -22.21
N GLY A 161 2.81 -1.10 -21.02
CA GLY A 161 2.63 -2.48 -20.54
C GLY A 161 1.34 -3.16 -21.00
N VAL A 162 0.40 -2.42 -21.62
CA VAL A 162 -0.89 -2.96 -22.08
C VAL A 162 -0.69 -4.02 -23.16
N THR A 163 0.20 -3.78 -24.14
CA THR A 163 0.43 -4.73 -25.24
C THR A 163 1.03 -6.06 -24.77
N PRO A 164 2.11 -6.08 -23.96
CA PRO A 164 2.62 -7.32 -23.36
C PRO A 164 1.58 -8.03 -22.50
N LEU A 165 0.84 -7.31 -21.65
CA LEU A 165 -0.17 -7.89 -20.77
C LEU A 165 -1.32 -8.51 -21.58
N ARG A 166 -1.79 -7.83 -22.62
CA ARG A 166 -2.79 -8.35 -23.57
C ARG A 166 -2.32 -9.66 -24.20
N ALA A 167 -1.08 -9.71 -24.68
CA ALA A 167 -0.51 -10.91 -25.29
C ALA A 167 -0.41 -12.06 -24.28
N TYR A 168 -0.11 -11.75 -23.02
CA TYR A 168 -0.09 -12.73 -21.94
C TYR A 168 -1.51 -13.25 -21.61
N LEU A 169 -2.48 -12.35 -21.42
CA LEU A 169 -3.89 -12.68 -21.20
C LEU A 169 -4.46 -13.55 -22.31
N SER A 170 -4.16 -13.21 -23.58
CA SER A 170 -4.63 -13.98 -24.75
C SER A 170 -4.12 -15.43 -24.77
N LYS A 171 -3.02 -15.75 -24.06
CA LYS A 171 -2.49 -17.12 -23.95
C LYS A 171 -3.07 -17.90 -22.77
N ARG A 172 -3.65 -17.20 -21.80
CA ARG A 172 -4.11 -17.77 -20.52
C ARG A 172 -5.63 -17.91 -20.46
N ILE A 173 -6.34 -17.02 -21.12
CA ILE A 173 -7.79 -17.07 -21.26
C ILE A 173 -8.11 -18.02 -22.42
N ASN A 174 -8.69 -19.18 -22.10
CA ASN A 174 -9.22 -20.09 -23.12
C ASN A 174 -10.63 -19.64 -23.52
N VAL A 175 -10.83 -19.34 -24.80
CA VAL A 175 -12.12 -18.90 -25.34
C VAL A 175 -13.22 -19.95 -25.11
N GLU A 176 -12.88 -21.23 -25.19
CA GLU A 176 -13.83 -22.34 -25.01
C GLU A 176 -14.42 -22.41 -23.59
N ASN A 177 -13.71 -21.87 -22.60
CA ASN A 177 -14.14 -21.87 -21.20
C ASN A 177 -15.00 -20.64 -20.84
N ILE A 178 -15.15 -19.68 -21.75
CA ILE A 178 -15.91 -18.46 -21.48
C ILE A 178 -17.39 -18.71 -21.78
N SER A 179 -18.25 -18.51 -20.79
CA SER A 179 -19.69 -18.42 -21.01
C SER A 179 -20.11 -16.94 -21.03
N PRO A 180 -20.64 -16.41 -22.16
CA PRO A 180 -21.16 -15.05 -22.24
C PRO A 180 -22.25 -14.77 -21.21
N ASP A 181 -23.13 -15.74 -20.95
CA ASP A 181 -24.26 -15.60 -20.03
C ASP A 181 -23.80 -15.40 -18.57
N ASN A 182 -22.69 -16.02 -18.16
CA ASN A 182 -22.15 -15.85 -16.81
C ASN A 182 -21.58 -14.44 -16.55
N LEU A 183 -21.37 -13.66 -17.62
CA LEU A 183 -20.80 -12.32 -17.56
C LEU A 183 -21.86 -11.26 -17.81
N ARG A 184 -22.75 -11.52 -18.77
CA ARG A 184 -23.75 -10.57 -19.25
C ARG A 184 -24.61 -10.08 -18.08
N LEU A 185 -24.62 -8.78 -17.85
CA LEU A 185 -25.30 -8.10 -16.74
C LEU A 185 -24.88 -8.53 -15.32
N HIS A 186 -24.18 -9.63 -15.12
CA HIS A 186 -23.68 -10.04 -13.80
C HIS A 186 -22.34 -9.38 -13.47
N CYS A 187 -21.43 -9.26 -14.43
CA CYS A 187 -20.13 -8.63 -14.23
C CYS A 187 -20.22 -7.12 -14.44
N ILE A 188 -19.70 -6.31 -13.51
CA ILE A 188 -19.55 -4.86 -13.70
C ILE A 188 -18.06 -4.54 -13.80
N SER A 189 -17.62 -4.01 -14.96
CA SER A 189 -16.20 -3.72 -15.17
C SER A 189 -15.76 -2.43 -14.49
N ASN A 190 -14.56 -2.45 -13.90
CA ASN A 190 -13.94 -1.25 -13.32
C ASN A 190 -13.57 -0.17 -14.32
N LEU A 191 -13.30 -0.58 -15.57
CA LEU A 191 -12.73 0.30 -16.58
C LEU A 191 -13.78 1.29 -17.10
N VAL A 192 -14.99 0.79 -17.35
CA VAL A 192 -16.09 1.58 -17.92
C VAL A 192 -17.21 1.85 -16.92
N ALA A 193 -17.22 1.18 -15.76
CA ALA A 193 -18.31 1.22 -14.79
C ALA A 193 -19.66 1.01 -15.49
N ALA A 194 -19.83 -0.15 -16.12
CA ALA A 194 -21.06 -0.56 -16.77
C ALA A 194 -21.22 -2.08 -16.65
N PRO A 195 -22.46 -2.59 -16.59
CA PRO A 195 -22.76 -4.02 -16.71
C PRO A 195 -22.18 -4.57 -18.01
N PHE A 196 -21.55 -5.74 -17.95
CA PHE A 196 -20.94 -6.35 -19.12
C PHE A 196 -22.00 -6.73 -20.16
N GLU A 197 -21.75 -6.38 -21.41
CA GLU A 197 -22.58 -6.72 -22.55
C GLU A 197 -21.71 -7.04 -23.78
N THR A 198 -22.28 -7.77 -24.72
CA THR A 198 -21.68 -8.12 -26.02
C THR A 198 -22.19 -7.23 -27.15
N THR A 199 -22.92 -6.16 -26.82
CA THR A 199 -23.52 -5.24 -27.79
C THR A 199 -22.49 -4.32 -28.44
N LYS A 200 -22.79 -3.83 -29.65
CA LYS A 200 -21.97 -2.83 -30.34
C LYS A 200 -21.79 -1.56 -29.49
N ALA A 201 -22.86 -1.11 -28.83
CA ALA A 201 -22.83 0.07 -27.97
C ALA A 201 -21.86 -0.10 -26.78
N TYR A 202 -21.82 -1.27 -26.16
CA TYR A 202 -20.86 -1.57 -25.10
C TYR A 202 -19.42 -1.61 -25.64
N ALA A 203 -19.21 -2.17 -26.83
CA ALA A 203 -17.91 -2.18 -27.48
C ALA A 203 -17.40 -0.77 -27.82
N GLU A 204 -18.29 0.11 -28.29
CA GLU A 204 -18.01 1.53 -28.52
C GLU A 204 -17.67 2.26 -27.21
N LEU A 205 -18.39 1.96 -26.11
CA LEU A 205 -18.08 2.49 -24.78
C LEU A 205 -16.66 2.11 -24.32
N VAL A 206 -16.29 0.84 -24.47
CA VAL A 206 -14.93 0.37 -24.12
C VAL A 206 -13.89 0.99 -25.06
N PHE A 207 -14.19 1.10 -26.36
CA PHE A 207 -13.27 1.72 -27.32
C PHE A 207 -13.00 3.19 -26.99
N ASN A 208 -14.04 3.97 -26.71
CA ASN A 208 -13.92 5.40 -26.35
C ASN A 208 -13.08 5.63 -25.07
N GLN A 209 -13.03 4.64 -24.18
CA GLN A 209 -12.22 4.69 -22.97
C GLN A 209 -10.76 4.25 -23.18
N THR A 210 -10.47 3.45 -24.21
CA THR A 210 -9.20 2.72 -24.36
C THR A 210 -8.40 3.05 -25.61
N ASP A 211 -9.04 3.57 -26.65
CA ASP A 211 -8.50 3.67 -28.01
C ASP A 211 -7.90 2.34 -28.50
N SER A 212 -8.51 1.21 -28.10
CA SER A 212 -8.01 -0.12 -28.42
C SER A 212 -7.99 -0.37 -29.93
N SER A 213 -6.80 -0.63 -30.47
CA SER A 213 -6.63 -0.96 -31.89
C SER A 213 -7.32 -2.26 -32.31
N ARG A 214 -7.53 -3.20 -31.38
CA ARG A 214 -8.28 -4.43 -31.65
C ARG A 214 -9.78 -4.18 -31.70
N LEU A 215 -10.32 -3.43 -30.73
CA LEU A 215 -11.74 -3.04 -30.76
C LEU A 215 -12.05 -2.12 -31.94
N GLY A 216 -11.16 -1.17 -32.27
CA GLY A 216 -11.33 -0.31 -33.43
C GLY A 216 -11.44 -1.09 -34.74
N LYS A 217 -10.66 -2.16 -34.92
CA LYS A 217 -10.77 -3.06 -36.08
C LYS A 217 -12.08 -3.85 -36.07
N ALA A 218 -12.49 -4.37 -34.91
CA ALA A 218 -13.74 -5.11 -34.77
C ALA A 218 -14.97 -4.23 -35.08
N LEU A 219 -14.98 -2.99 -34.55
CA LEU A 219 -16.04 -2.00 -34.77
C LEU A 219 -16.11 -1.54 -36.24
N ALA A 220 -14.97 -1.34 -36.89
CA ALA A 220 -14.91 -0.95 -38.31
C ALA A 220 -15.46 -2.03 -39.27
N HIS A 221 -15.48 -3.29 -38.83
CA HIS A 221 -15.93 -4.43 -39.62
C HIS A 221 -17.06 -5.21 -38.95
N TRP A 222 -17.86 -4.52 -38.12
CA TRP A 222 -18.87 -5.12 -37.24
C TRP A 222 -19.79 -6.12 -37.96
N GLU A 223 -20.47 -5.64 -39.00
CA GLU A 223 -21.43 -6.42 -39.79
C GLU A 223 -20.74 -7.48 -40.66
N ARG A 224 -19.56 -7.15 -41.22
CA ARG A 224 -18.82 -8.05 -42.12
C ARG A 224 -18.32 -9.28 -41.38
N ASP A 225 -17.81 -9.10 -40.17
CA ASP A 225 -17.21 -10.16 -39.37
C ASP A 225 -18.28 -10.89 -38.51
N GLY A 226 -19.52 -10.40 -38.51
CA GLY A 226 -20.67 -11.03 -37.87
C GLY A 226 -20.57 -11.05 -36.33
N TRP A 227 -20.05 -9.99 -35.70
CA TRP A 227 -19.82 -9.99 -34.25
C TRP A 227 -21.08 -10.08 -33.38
N GLU A 228 -22.26 -9.78 -33.94
CA GLU A 228 -23.57 -9.96 -33.29
C GLU A 228 -24.15 -11.38 -33.41
N THR A 229 -23.51 -12.30 -34.14
CA THR A 229 -24.02 -13.67 -34.29
C THR A 229 -23.71 -14.52 -33.07
N GLU A 230 -24.60 -15.47 -32.74
CA GLU A 230 -24.39 -16.43 -31.65
C GLU A 230 -23.09 -17.24 -31.80
N GLU A 231 -22.69 -17.56 -33.04
CA GLU A 231 -21.45 -18.27 -33.35
C GLU A 231 -20.18 -17.49 -32.96
N LYS A 232 -20.24 -16.16 -33.02
CA LYS A 232 -19.11 -15.26 -32.73
C LYS A 232 -19.17 -14.65 -31.35
N GLU A 233 -20.29 -14.76 -30.66
CA GLU A 233 -20.48 -14.13 -29.36
C GLU A 233 -19.41 -14.54 -28.33
N GLN A 234 -19.07 -15.83 -28.26
CA GLN A 234 -18.04 -16.32 -27.33
C GLN A 234 -16.66 -15.72 -27.65
N GLN A 235 -16.31 -15.64 -28.94
CA GLN A 235 -15.05 -15.04 -29.41
C GLN A 235 -15.02 -13.54 -29.12
N PHE A 236 -16.15 -12.86 -29.31
CA PHE A 236 -16.28 -11.44 -29.03
C PHE A 236 -16.20 -11.13 -27.53
N THR A 237 -16.85 -11.95 -26.71
CA THR A 237 -16.79 -11.90 -25.24
C THR A 237 -15.34 -12.01 -24.77
N ALA A 238 -14.58 -12.96 -25.31
CA ALA A 238 -13.15 -13.12 -24.99
C ALA A 238 -12.33 -11.88 -25.40
N LEU A 239 -12.60 -11.31 -26.58
CA LEU A 239 -11.94 -10.09 -27.04
C LEU A 239 -12.22 -8.91 -26.11
N LEU A 240 -13.49 -8.69 -25.73
CA LEU A 240 -13.87 -7.63 -24.79
C LEU A 240 -13.20 -7.83 -23.42
N LEU A 241 -13.26 -9.04 -22.86
CA LEU A 241 -12.63 -9.36 -21.57
C LEU A 241 -11.13 -9.09 -21.56
N ILE A 242 -10.43 -9.52 -22.62
CA ILE A 242 -8.98 -9.30 -22.74
C ILE A 242 -8.68 -7.80 -22.80
N GLU A 243 -9.43 -7.02 -23.58
CA GLU A 243 -9.19 -5.58 -23.69
C GLU A 243 -9.55 -4.83 -22.40
N LEU A 244 -10.67 -5.17 -21.75
CA LEU A 244 -11.04 -4.62 -20.43
C LEU A 244 -9.92 -4.85 -19.41
N LEU A 245 -9.45 -6.09 -19.27
CA LEU A 245 -8.39 -6.44 -18.31
C LEU A 245 -7.03 -5.87 -18.68
N ALA A 246 -6.71 -5.79 -19.98
CA ALA A 246 -5.43 -5.24 -20.43
C ALA A 246 -5.36 -3.72 -20.19
N TYR A 247 -6.45 -2.99 -20.43
CA TYR A 247 -6.48 -1.54 -20.23
C TYR A 247 -6.74 -1.12 -18.80
N GLN A 248 -7.41 -1.94 -17.99
CA GLN A 248 -7.56 -1.72 -16.55
C GLN A 248 -6.21 -1.52 -15.84
N PHE A 249 -5.16 -2.16 -16.35
CA PHE A 249 -3.78 -1.99 -15.90
C PHE A 249 -3.29 -0.53 -15.93
N ALA A 250 -3.69 0.22 -16.95
CA ALA A 250 -3.20 1.58 -17.24
C ALA A 250 -4.30 2.65 -17.14
N SER A 251 -5.45 2.30 -16.57
CA SER A 251 -6.63 3.17 -16.50
C SER A 251 -7.18 3.25 -15.07
N PRO A 252 -7.77 4.40 -14.68
CA PRO A 252 -8.36 4.61 -13.36
C PRO A 252 -9.47 3.61 -13.06
N VAL A 253 -9.63 3.25 -11.78
CA VAL A 253 -10.73 2.39 -11.30
C VAL A 253 -11.95 3.25 -11.00
N ARG A 254 -13.04 3.06 -11.75
CA ARG A 254 -14.28 3.83 -11.64
C ARG A 254 -15.22 3.29 -10.57
N TRP A 255 -14.72 3.15 -9.34
CA TRP A 255 -15.44 2.44 -8.28
C TRP A 255 -16.67 3.18 -7.75
N ILE A 256 -16.67 4.52 -7.80
CA ILE A 256 -17.81 5.33 -7.38
C ILE A 256 -19.01 5.02 -8.27
N GLU A 257 -18.81 5.03 -9.58
CA GLU A 257 -19.84 4.74 -10.57
C GLU A 257 -20.27 3.26 -10.52
N THR A 258 -19.34 2.34 -10.31
CA THR A 258 -19.66 0.91 -10.06
C THR A 258 -20.58 0.74 -8.86
N GLN A 259 -20.32 1.45 -7.75
CA GLN A 259 -21.23 1.42 -6.60
C GLN A 259 -22.59 2.01 -6.93
N ASP A 260 -22.64 3.15 -7.62
CA ASP A 260 -23.90 3.80 -7.99
C ASP A 260 -24.76 2.88 -8.87
N ILE A 261 -24.15 2.04 -9.72
CA ILE A 261 -24.84 0.99 -10.49
C ILE A 261 -25.42 -0.09 -9.57
N LEU A 262 -24.64 -0.60 -8.60
CA LEU A 262 -25.13 -1.58 -7.64
C LEU A 262 -26.34 -1.05 -6.84
N PHE A 263 -26.31 0.23 -6.46
CA PHE A 263 -27.43 0.89 -5.77
C PHE A 263 -28.58 1.30 -6.71
N SER A 264 -28.38 1.27 -8.03
CA SER A 264 -29.40 1.64 -9.01
C SER A 264 -30.56 0.64 -9.02
N PRO A 265 -31.75 1.04 -9.52
CA PRO A 265 -32.90 0.15 -9.62
C PRO A 265 -32.67 -1.15 -10.40
N SER A 266 -31.65 -1.21 -11.27
CA SER A 266 -31.35 -2.39 -12.09
C SER A 266 -30.83 -3.58 -11.28
N TYR A 267 -30.08 -3.31 -10.21
CA TYR A 267 -29.55 -4.35 -9.31
C TYR A 267 -30.24 -4.31 -7.95
N ASP A 268 -30.40 -3.09 -7.43
CA ASP A 268 -31.08 -2.76 -6.19
C ASP A 268 -30.81 -3.79 -5.08
N PHE A 269 -29.53 -4.06 -4.79
CA PHE A 269 -29.17 -5.20 -3.93
C PHE A 269 -29.72 -5.08 -2.50
N GLU A 270 -30.08 -6.20 -1.89
CA GLU A 270 -30.38 -6.27 -0.45
C GLU A 270 -29.17 -6.70 0.37
N ARG A 271 -28.30 -7.52 -0.22
CA ARG A 271 -27.10 -8.05 0.42
C ARG A 271 -25.87 -7.76 -0.44
N LEU A 272 -24.87 -7.11 0.16
CA LEU A 272 -23.55 -6.91 -0.44
C LEU A 272 -22.54 -7.73 0.35
N ILE A 273 -21.75 -8.56 -0.33
CA ILE A 273 -20.73 -9.41 0.29
C ILE A 273 -19.36 -9.05 -0.28
N GLU A 274 -18.46 -8.60 0.57
CA GLU A 274 -17.05 -8.37 0.23
C GLU A 274 -16.21 -9.61 0.53
N PHE A 275 -15.53 -10.10 -0.50
CA PHE A 275 -14.46 -11.09 -0.36
C PHE A 275 -13.12 -10.39 -0.25
N GLY A 276 -12.63 -10.24 0.97
CA GLY A 276 -11.36 -9.60 1.27
C GLY A 276 -10.95 -9.79 2.73
N PRO A 277 -9.67 -9.56 3.06
CA PRO A 277 -9.15 -9.75 4.42
C PRO A 277 -9.65 -8.68 5.41
N SER A 278 -10.21 -7.58 4.93
CA SER A 278 -10.70 -6.46 5.74
C SER A 278 -11.94 -5.84 5.08
N PRO A 279 -12.84 -5.17 5.85
CA PRO A 279 -14.10 -4.62 5.34
C PRO A 279 -13.91 -3.28 4.61
N THR A 280 -12.98 -3.23 3.66
CA THR A 280 -12.59 -1.98 2.99
C THR A 280 -13.67 -1.52 2.01
N LEU A 281 -14.13 -2.41 1.12
CA LEU A 281 -15.15 -2.10 0.11
C LEU A 281 -16.54 -1.97 0.73
N VAL A 282 -16.86 -2.77 1.76
CA VAL A 282 -18.06 -2.60 2.59
C VAL A 282 -18.04 -1.22 3.24
N GLY A 283 -16.92 -0.82 3.82
CA GLY A 283 -16.77 0.51 4.40
C GLY A 283 -17.00 1.63 3.37
N MET A 284 -16.54 1.45 2.12
CA MET A 284 -16.85 2.39 1.04
C MET A 284 -18.35 2.40 0.70
N ALA A 285 -18.96 1.23 0.53
CA ALA A 285 -20.38 1.10 0.18
C ALA A 285 -21.31 1.69 1.27
N GLN A 286 -20.98 1.50 2.55
CA GLN A 286 -21.70 2.11 3.68
C GLN A 286 -21.64 3.63 3.65
N ARG A 287 -20.48 4.21 3.30
CA ARG A 287 -20.33 5.67 3.14
C ARG A 287 -21.17 6.18 1.96
N THR A 288 -21.11 5.50 0.82
CA THR A 288 -21.91 5.84 -0.37
C THR A 288 -23.41 5.75 -0.08
N HIS A 289 -23.84 4.71 0.62
CA HIS A 289 -25.22 4.55 1.09
C HIS A 289 -25.66 5.71 1.97
N LYS A 290 -24.89 6.02 3.03
CA LYS A 290 -25.19 7.12 3.95
C LYS A 290 -25.27 8.48 3.25
N LEU A 291 -24.41 8.69 2.25
CA LEU A 291 -24.30 9.95 1.52
C LEU A 291 -25.43 10.13 0.50
N LYS A 292 -25.76 9.09 -0.29
CA LYS A 292 -26.63 9.20 -1.47
C LYS A 292 -27.98 8.47 -1.34
N TYR A 293 -28.02 7.30 -0.71
CA TYR A 293 -29.14 6.36 -0.86
C TYR A 293 -29.98 6.12 0.42
N ALA A 294 -29.45 6.44 1.60
CA ALA A 294 -30.10 6.14 2.88
C ALA A 294 -31.52 6.72 3.03
N LYS A 295 -31.76 7.94 2.53
CA LYS A 295 -33.09 8.57 2.56
C LYS A 295 -34.10 7.85 1.65
N ALA A 296 -33.66 7.44 0.46
CA ALA A 296 -34.49 6.73 -0.50
C ALA A 296 -34.83 5.32 0.00
N ASP A 297 -33.87 4.61 0.57
CA ASP A 297 -34.08 3.29 1.18
C ASP A 297 -35.06 3.37 2.36
N LEU A 298 -34.91 4.38 3.24
CA LEU A 298 -35.82 4.60 4.36
C LEU A 298 -37.26 4.83 3.89
N ALA A 299 -37.45 5.66 2.85
CA ALA A 299 -38.77 5.91 2.27
C ALA A 299 -39.40 4.65 1.64
N ARG A 300 -38.57 3.70 1.17
CA ARG A 300 -39.01 2.43 0.60
C ARG A 300 -39.09 1.29 1.63
N GLY A 301 -38.79 1.56 2.91
CA GLY A 301 -38.70 0.53 3.96
C GLY A 301 -37.62 -0.53 3.69
N LYS A 302 -36.62 -0.19 2.87
CA LYS A 302 -35.61 -1.13 2.40
C LYS A 302 -34.47 -1.28 3.40
N ARG A 303 -34.14 -2.52 3.77
CA ARG A 303 -33.02 -2.84 4.65
C ARG A 303 -31.91 -3.50 3.83
N ARG A 304 -30.74 -2.86 3.77
CA ARG A 304 -29.54 -3.43 3.15
C ARG A 304 -28.62 -4.03 4.21
N VAL A 305 -28.02 -5.18 3.89
CA VAL A 305 -27.05 -5.88 4.72
C VAL A 305 -25.72 -5.91 3.96
N MET A 306 -24.64 -5.42 4.56
CA MET A 306 -23.33 -5.37 3.94
C MET A 306 -22.34 -6.12 4.83
N LEU A 307 -21.74 -7.18 4.30
CA LEU A 307 -20.90 -8.12 5.05
C LEU A 307 -19.52 -8.27 4.40
N CYS A 308 -18.50 -8.48 5.21
CA CYS A 308 -17.14 -8.77 4.79
C CYS A 308 -16.73 -10.17 5.28
N HIS A 309 -16.25 -11.00 4.36
CA HIS A 309 -15.78 -12.35 4.66
C HIS A 309 -14.69 -12.40 5.76
N GLY A 310 -13.75 -11.45 5.76
CA GLY A 310 -12.65 -11.42 6.72
C GLY A 310 -13.04 -10.93 8.13
N LYS A 311 -14.24 -10.39 8.32
CA LYS A 311 -14.68 -9.81 9.61
C LYS A 311 -15.96 -10.43 10.17
N ASP A 312 -16.96 -10.67 9.33
CA ASP A 312 -18.29 -11.04 9.80
C ASP A 312 -18.42 -12.56 9.96
N GLN A 313 -18.76 -12.98 11.18
CA GLN A 313 -18.90 -14.39 11.57
C GLN A 313 -20.04 -15.14 10.85
N ALA A 314 -20.95 -14.42 10.18
CA ALA A 314 -22.04 -15.00 9.39
C ALA A 314 -21.57 -15.95 8.27
N PHE A 315 -20.28 -15.97 7.93
CA PHE A 315 -19.67 -16.93 7.01
C PHE A 315 -19.04 -18.16 7.69
N ALA A 316 -18.89 -18.14 9.01
CA ALA A 316 -18.34 -19.23 9.82
C ALA A 316 -19.44 -20.19 10.30
N ASP A 317 -20.68 -19.72 10.48
CA ASP A 317 -21.79 -20.49 11.09
C ASP A 317 -22.63 -21.32 10.09
N ALA A 318 -22.09 -21.66 8.92
CA ALA A 318 -22.76 -22.59 7.99
C ALA A 318 -22.56 -24.07 8.35
N GLU A 319 -22.26 -24.38 9.63
CA GLU A 319 -22.15 -25.75 10.12
C GLU A 319 -23.19 -26.16 11.18
N GLU A 320 -24.01 -25.29 11.77
CA GLU A 320 -25.05 -25.78 12.71
C GLU A 320 -26.27 -24.86 12.86
N ASP A 321 -27.39 -25.48 13.20
CA ASP A 321 -28.80 -25.06 13.11
C ASP A 321 -29.20 -23.69 13.69
N GLY A 322 -30.33 -23.17 13.22
CA GLY A 322 -30.79 -21.79 13.40
C GLY A 322 -31.06 -21.30 14.83
N SER A 323 -30.68 -20.05 15.09
CA SER A 323 -31.26 -19.18 16.12
C SER A 323 -30.83 -17.74 15.88
N ALA A 324 -31.79 -16.84 15.64
CA ALA A 324 -31.57 -15.42 15.44
C ALA A 324 -31.48 -14.65 16.77
N THR A 325 -30.51 -13.74 16.90
CA THR A 325 -30.58 -12.57 17.80
C THR A 325 -29.91 -11.36 17.16
N ALA A 326 -30.51 -10.19 17.42
CA ALA A 326 -30.20 -8.90 16.80
C ALA A 326 -29.55 -7.91 17.79
N GLU A 327 -28.98 -6.84 17.22
CA GLU A 327 -28.54 -5.54 17.83
C GLU A 327 -27.18 -5.53 18.55
N GLN A 328 -26.35 -4.47 18.56
CA GLN A 328 -26.40 -3.06 18.14
C GLN A 328 -24.94 -2.54 17.99
N GLY A 329 -24.72 -1.44 17.25
CA GLY A 329 -23.39 -1.04 16.71
C GLY A 329 -22.50 -0.09 17.53
N SER A 330 -21.30 0.19 16.98
CA SER A 330 -20.50 1.40 17.22
C SER A 330 -19.45 1.63 16.10
N ALA A 331 -18.94 2.87 16.03
CA ALA A 331 -18.28 3.55 14.92
C ALA A 331 -16.75 3.26 14.78
N PRO A 332 -16.05 3.78 13.75
CA PRO A 332 -14.90 3.12 13.14
C PRO A 332 -13.52 3.66 13.54
N GLU A 333 -12.53 2.77 13.57
CA GLU A 333 -11.12 3.07 13.27
C GLU A 333 -10.64 2.17 12.14
N THR A 334 -9.88 2.75 11.20
CA THR A 334 -9.24 2.06 10.07
C THR A 334 -7.74 2.34 10.13
N SER A 335 -6.96 1.28 10.37
CA SER A 335 -5.54 1.18 10.03
C SER A 335 -5.34 -0.14 9.26
N ALA A 336 -4.58 -0.06 8.17
CA ALA A 336 -4.22 -1.21 7.33
C ALA A 336 -3.20 -2.11 8.07
N PRO A 337 -3.09 -3.41 7.70
CA PRO A 337 -2.42 -4.41 8.52
C PRO A 337 -0.90 -4.28 8.43
N GLY A 338 -0.27 -3.99 9.57
CA GLY A 338 1.12 -4.41 9.82
C GLY A 338 1.18 -5.92 10.07
N PRO A 339 2.39 -6.53 10.06
CA PRO A 339 2.55 -7.93 10.43
C PRO A 339 1.85 -8.15 11.77
N ALA A 340 0.98 -9.17 11.84
CA ALA A 340 0.08 -9.44 12.96
C ALA A 340 0.75 -9.10 14.31
N ALA A 341 0.45 -7.89 14.81
CA ALA A 341 0.78 -7.53 16.16
C ALA A 341 -0.08 -8.44 17.02
N VAL A 342 0.58 -9.33 17.75
CA VAL A 342 -0.01 -10.12 18.81
C VAL A 342 -0.86 -9.15 19.62
N ALA A 343 -2.18 -9.36 19.65
CA ALA A 343 -3.07 -8.61 20.54
C ALA A 343 -2.37 -8.58 21.90
N ALA A 344 -2.09 -7.37 22.41
CA ALA A 344 -1.33 -7.19 23.63
C ALA A 344 -1.89 -8.14 24.69
N PRO A 345 -1.09 -9.07 25.20
CA PRO A 345 -1.63 -10.05 26.10
C PRO A 345 -2.02 -9.32 27.38
N SER A 346 -3.30 -9.35 27.71
CA SER A 346 -3.78 -8.87 28.98
C SER A 346 -3.64 -9.96 30.05
N PRO A 347 -2.53 -9.98 30.81
CA PRO A 347 -2.64 -10.39 32.20
C PRO A 347 -1.65 -9.72 33.17
N THR A 348 -1.17 -8.51 32.89
CA THR A 348 -0.21 -7.84 33.78
C THR A 348 -0.80 -7.37 35.12
N PRO A 349 -2.03 -6.82 35.24
CA PRO A 349 -2.58 -6.47 36.56
C PRO A 349 -3.22 -7.65 37.32
N ILE A 350 -3.28 -8.85 36.73
CA ILE A 350 -4.14 -9.96 37.19
C ILE A 350 -3.46 -10.84 38.24
N VAL A 351 -2.15 -11.06 38.13
CA VAL A 351 -1.43 -12.01 38.99
C VAL A 351 -1.40 -11.54 40.45
N SER A 352 -1.23 -10.24 40.70
CA SER A 352 -1.17 -9.67 42.06
C SER A 352 -2.54 -9.62 42.76
N LEU A 353 -3.65 -9.71 42.01
CA LEU A 353 -5.03 -9.73 42.54
C LEU A 353 -5.53 -11.12 42.96
N LYS A 354 -4.82 -12.20 42.58
CA LYS A 354 -5.19 -13.61 42.88
C LYS A 354 -6.65 -13.97 42.55
N LYS A 355 -7.20 -13.38 41.48
CA LYS A 355 -8.56 -13.66 40.98
C LYS A 355 -8.48 -14.30 39.59
N PRO A 356 -9.45 -15.17 39.22
CA PRO A 356 -9.58 -15.66 37.84
C PRO A 356 -9.71 -14.50 36.84
N ILE A 357 -9.16 -14.65 35.64
CA ILE A 357 -9.22 -13.64 34.55
C ILE A 357 -10.67 -13.24 34.26
N ALA A 358 -11.61 -14.19 34.32
CA ALA A 358 -13.03 -13.98 34.04
C ALA A 358 -13.73 -13.05 35.06
N ASP A 359 -13.20 -12.94 36.28
CA ASP A 359 -13.82 -12.16 37.37
C ASP A 359 -13.36 -10.69 37.42
N ILE A 360 -12.55 -10.27 36.44
CA ILE A 360 -11.99 -8.92 36.36
C ILE A 360 -12.70 -8.12 35.26
N PRO A 361 -13.58 -7.17 35.62
CA PRO A 361 -14.26 -6.34 34.65
C PRO A 361 -13.29 -5.32 34.04
N LEU A 362 -13.17 -5.32 32.71
CA LEU A 362 -12.29 -4.41 31.96
C LEU A 362 -12.75 -2.94 31.99
N SER A 363 -14.01 -2.72 32.34
CA SER A 363 -14.65 -1.40 32.43
C SER A 363 -14.38 -0.67 33.75
N LYS A 364 -13.71 -1.30 34.73
CA LYS A 364 -13.37 -0.66 36.02
C LYS A 364 -11.92 -0.19 36.07
N ALA A 365 -11.66 0.84 36.86
CA ALA A 365 -10.31 1.34 37.12
C ALA A 365 -9.59 0.52 38.22
N ILE A 366 -8.26 0.60 38.24
CA ILE A 366 -7.44 -0.09 39.26
C ILE A 366 -7.84 0.36 40.67
N LYS A 367 -8.09 1.66 40.86
CA LYS A 367 -8.54 2.26 42.12
C LYS A 367 -9.85 1.65 42.65
N ASP A 368 -10.80 1.35 41.76
CA ASP A 368 -12.08 0.75 42.13
C ASP A 368 -11.93 -0.74 42.46
N MET A 369 -11.01 -1.42 41.79
CA MET A 369 -10.76 -2.85 41.97
C MET A 369 -10.06 -3.19 43.29
N VAL A 370 -9.20 -2.29 43.78
CA VAL A 370 -8.49 -2.47 45.06
C VAL A 370 -9.31 -2.03 46.28
N GLY A 371 -10.48 -1.42 46.07
CA GLY A 371 -11.45 -1.09 47.13
C GLY A 371 -10.87 -0.20 48.24
N GLY A 372 -10.04 0.78 47.87
CA GLY A 372 -9.41 1.71 48.82
C GLY A 372 -8.13 1.21 49.50
N LYS A 373 -7.63 0.01 49.15
CA LYS A 373 -6.32 -0.48 49.64
C LYS A 373 -5.17 0.21 48.90
N SER A 374 -4.79 1.40 49.37
CA SER A 374 -3.74 2.22 48.74
C SER A 374 -2.39 1.50 48.58
N THR A 375 -2.03 0.59 49.48
CA THR A 375 -0.80 -0.22 49.37
C THR A 375 -0.82 -1.13 48.14
N LEU A 376 -1.92 -1.85 47.92
CA LEU A 376 -2.10 -2.75 46.77
C LEU A 376 -2.21 -1.95 45.46
N GLN A 377 -2.79 -0.76 45.52
CA GLN A 377 -2.84 0.17 44.39
C GLN A 377 -1.43 0.56 43.93
N ASN A 378 -0.57 0.98 44.86
CA ASN A 378 0.78 1.42 44.55
C ASN A 378 1.67 0.27 44.07
N GLU A 379 1.45 -0.95 44.57
CA GLU A 379 2.11 -2.16 44.09
C GLU A 379 1.74 -2.43 42.63
N LEU A 380 0.45 -2.44 42.27
CA LEU A 380 -0.01 -2.65 40.90
C LEU A 380 0.49 -1.58 39.92
N ILE A 381 0.52 -0.31 40.34
CA ILE A 381 1.08 0.78 39.54
C ILE A 381 2.58 0.58 39.34
N GLY A 382 3.32 0.19 40.38
CA GLY A 382 4.74 -0.11 40.30
C GLY A 382 5.04 -1.27 39.35
N ASP A 383 4.24 -2.34 39.42
CA ASP A 383 4.35 -3.51 38.53
C ASP A 383 4.12 -3.11 37.06
N LEU A 384 3.13 -2.25 36.79
CA LEU A 384 2.84 -1.74 35.45
C LEU A 384 3.95 -0.82 34.93
N GLN A 385 4.57 0.01 35.78
CA GLN A 385 5.73 0.81 35.39
C GLN A 385 6.94 -0.05 35.05
N LEU A 386 7.21 -1.10 35.82
CA LEU A 386 8.29 -2.05 35.54
C LEU A 386 8.08 -2.81 34.23
N GLU A 387 6.83 -3.01 33.84
CA GLU A 387 6.47 -3.73 32.63
C GLU A 387 6.46 -2.86 31.38
N PHE A 388 5.83 -1.69 31.44
CA PHE A 388 5.58 -0.83 30.27
C PHE A 388 6.44 0.45 30.25
N GLY A 389 7.28 0.67 31.28
CA GLY A 389 8.18 1.82 31.39
C GLY A 389 7.49 3.07 31.95
N SER A 390 6.59 3.66 31.16
CA SER A 390 5.86 4.88 31.56
C SER A 390 4.35 4.65 31.56
N LEU A 391 3.69 5.08 32.62
CA LEU A 391 2.22 5.10 32.70
C LEU A 391 1.68 6.50 32.35
N PRO A 392 0.49 6.59 31.73
CA PRO A 392 -0.20 7.86 31.52
C PRO A 392 -0.55 8.55 32.85
N GLU A 393 -0.72 9.88 32.83
CA GLU A 393 -1.13 10.64 34.02
C GLU A 393 -2.48 10.13 34.55
N ARG A 394 -2.55 9.85 35.86
CA ARG A 394 -3.73 9.29 36.55
C ARG A 394 -4.20 7.93 35.99
N GLY A 395 -3.28 7.12 35.46
CA GLY A 395 -3.60 5.79 34.91
C GLY A 395 -4.28 4.83 35.88
N GLU A 396 -4.19 5.05 37.18
CA GLU A 396 -4.88 4.31 38.22
C GLU A 396 -6.39 4.58 38.32
N GLU A 397 -6.85 5.70 37.75
CA GLU A 397 -8.27 6.11 37.69
C GLU A 397 -8.93 5.83 36.32
N MET A 398 -8.14 5.44 35.33
CA MET A 398 -8.66 5.05 34.01
C MET A 398 -9.21 3.62 34.04
N PRO A 399 -10.34 3.35 33.35
CA PRO A 399 -10.77 1.98 33.08
C PRO A 399 -9.66 1.16 32.40
N LEU A 400 -9.56 -0.14 32.75
CA LEU A 400 -8.50 -1.00 32.21
C LEU A 400 -8.51 -1.07 30.67
N GLU A 401 -9.66 -0.96 30.02
CA GLU A 401 -9.78 -0.92 28.56
C GLU A 401 -9.11 0.31 27.93
N GLU A 402 -9.34 1.49 28.51
CA GLU A 402 -8.75 2.75 28.07
C GLU A 402 -7.24 2.79 28.38
N LEU A 403 -6.85 2.34 29.58
CA LEU A 403 -5.45 2.21 29.97
C LEU A 403 -4.69 1.28 29.01
N ARG A 404 -5.28 0.16 28.59
CA ARG A 404 -4.70 -0.75 27.59
C ARG A 404 -4.46 -0.06 26.25
N SER A 405 -5.44 0.68 25.75
CA SER A 405 -5.32 1.38 24.47
C SER A 405 -4.14 2.36 24.47
N THR A 406 -3.95 3.07 25.57
CA THR A 406 -2.86 4.06 25.75
C THR A 406 -1.50 3.40 25.92
N LEU A 407 -1.43 2.25 26.60
CA LEU A 407 -0.18 1.49 26.74
C LEU A 407 0.24 0.80 25.43
N ASN A 408 -0.71 0.51 24.54
CA ASN A 408 -0.44 -0.19 23.28
C ASN A 408 0.38 0.66 22.30
N SER A 409 0.34 2.00 22.39
CA SER A 409 1.12 2.88 21.49
C SER A 409 2.63 2.83 21.72
N GLY A 410 3.11 2.26 22.84
CA GLY A 410 4.53 2.12 23.18
C GLY A 410 5.00 0.69 23.42
N TYR A 411 4.14 -0.31 23.24
CA TYR A 411 4.44 -1.72 23.55
C TYR A 411 5.07 -2.46 22.36
N SER A 412 6.21 -3.11 22.58
CA SER A 412 6.97 -3.81 21.53
C SER A 412 6.42 -5.19 21.17
N GLY A 413 5.40 -5.68 21.88
CA GLY A 413 4.88 -7.04 21.72
C GLY A 413 5.63 -8.12 22.50
N ALA A 414 6.73 -7.78 23.19
CA ALA A 414 7.52 -8.71 23.99
C ALA A 414 7.26 -8.53 25.49
N LEU A 415 7.42 -9.62 26.27
CA LEU A 415 7.27 -9.58 27.73
C LEU A 415 8.25 -8.60 28.38
N GLY A 416 7.76 -7.76 29.29
CA GLY A 416 8.56 -6.82 30.06
C GLY A 416 9.31 -7.48 31.23
N LYS A 417 10.02 -6.66 32.00
CA LYS A 417 10.90 -7.14 33.08
C LYS A 417 10.12 -7.83 34.20
N HIS A 418 8.96 -7.28 34.57
CA HIS A 418 8.15 -7.81 35.65
C HIS A 418 7.60 -9.19 35.29
N THR A 419 6.94 -9.28 34.13
CA THR A 419 6.34 -10.54 33.64
C THR A 419 7.38 -11.62 33.39
N THR A 420 8.52 -11.26 32.78
CA THR A 420 9.62 -12.21 32.55
C THR A 420 10.14 -12.79 33.86
N GLY A 421 10.19 -11.97 34.93
CA GLY A 421 10.52 -12.41 36.27
C GLY A 421 9.47 -13.35 36.86
N LEU A 422 8.17 -13.04 36.69
CA LEU A 422 7.07 -13.91 37.15
C LEU A 422 7.14 -15.29 36.48
N VAL A 423 7.30 -15.32 35.16
CA VAL A 423 7.36 -16.55 34.37
C VAL A 423 8.57 -17.39 34.78
N SER A 424 9.73 -16.76 34.95
CA SER A 424 10.95 -17.44 35.39
C SER A 424 10.78 -18.09 36.77
N ARG A 425 10.04 -17.45 37.68
CA ARG A 425 9.71 -18.01 39.00
C ARG A 425 8.82 -19.24 38.90
N VAL A 426 7.77 -19.20 38.07
CA VAL A 426 6.86 -20.33 37.89
C VAL A 426 7.61 -21.51 37.28
N VAL A 427 8.40 -21.27 36.22
CA VAL A 427 9.20 -22.31 35.58
C VAL A 427 10.25 -22.90 36.54
N GLY A 428 10.97 -22.05 37.28
CA GLY A 428 12.00 -22.51 38.23
C GLY A 428 11.43 -23.20 39.48
N GLY A 429 10.27 -22.76 39.96
CA GLY A 429 9.68 -23.20 41.23
C GLY A 429 8.66 -24.34 41.10
N LYS A 430 7.93 -24.42 39.99
CA LYS A 430 6.80 -25.35 39.81
C LYS A 430 7.04 -26.47 38.81
N LEU A 431 8.00 -26.33 37.90
CA LEU A 431 8.33 -27.39 36.94
C LEU A 431 9.43 -28.33 37.49
N PRO A 432 9.50 -29.59 36.97
CA PRO A 432 10.50 -30.55 37.40
C PRO A 432 11.92 -30.07 37.06
N GLY A 433 12.91 -30.54 37.83
CA GLY A 433 14.32 -30.21 37.60
C GLY A 433 14.76 -30.65 36.20
N GLY A 434 15.39 -29.74 35.45
CA GLY A 434 15.81 -29.97 34.05
C GLY A 434 14.82 -29.45 33.00
N PHE A 435 13.56 -29.20 33.36
CA PHE A 435 12.55 -28.63 32.44
C PHE A 435 12.56 -27.11 32.48
N ASN A 436 13.63 -26.53 31.91
CA ASN A 436 13.87 -25.08 31.89
C ASN A 436 13.05 -24.34 30.81
N MET A 437 13.19 -23.02 30.73
CA MET A 437 12.49 -22.19 29.73
C MET A 437 12.75 -22.64 28.28
N CYS A 438 13.94 -23.16 27.99
CA CYS A 438 14.25 -23.70 26.66
C CYS A 438 13.42 -24.95 26.36
N ALA A 439 13.28 -25.86 27.34
CA ALA A 439 12.44 -27.05 27.21
C ALA A 439 10.95 -26.70 27.05
N VAL A 440 10.46 -25.69 27.78
CA VAL A 440 9.08 -25.17 27.64
C VAL A 440 8.84 -24.63 26.24
N LYS A 441 9.72 -23.74 25.75
CA LYS A 441 9.63 -23.18 24.39
C LYS A 441 9.75 -24.25 23.32
N ALA A 442 10.64 -25.23 23.50
CA ALA A 442 10.81 -26.34 22.57
C ALA A 442 9.57 -27.23 22.50
N HIS A 443 8.91 -27.51 23.63
CA HIS A 443 7.64 -28.25 23.65
C HIS A 443 6.53 -27.49 22.94
N LEU A 444 6.31 -26.22 23.28
CA LEU A 444 5.27 -25.38 22.66
C LEU A 444 5.48 -25.18 21.16
N SER A 445 6.73 -25.05 20.72
CA SER A 445 7.07 -24.96 19.30
C SER A 445 6.90 -26.30 18.57
N LYS A 446 7.35 -27.42 19.17
CA LYS A 446 7.36 -28.73 18.52
C LYS A 446 5.99 -29.43 18.54
N ALA A 447 5.25 -29.33 19.63
CA ALA A 447 3.95 -29.97 19.78
C ALA A 447 2.83 -29.12 19.16
N TRP A 448 2.90 -27.79 19.27
CA TRP A 448 1.80 -26.88 18.91
C TRP A 448 2.14 -25.85 17.83
N GLY A 449 3.36 -25.87 17.27
CA GLY A 449 3.75 -24.95 16.20
C GLY A 449 3.77 -23.47 16.62
N LEU A 450 3.82 -23.18 17.92
CA LEU A 450 3.68 -21.81 18.41
C LEU A 450 4.97 -21.00 18.18
N GLY A 451 4.82 -19.84 17.54
CA GLY A 451 5.88 -18.83 17.43
C GLY A 451 6.15 -18.10 18.75
N SER A 452 7.19 -17.26 18.80
CA SER A 452 7.62 -16.56 20.02
C SER A 452 6.50 -15.74 20.68
N GLY A 453 5.76 -14.95 19.92
CA GLY A 453 4.67 -14.12 20.46
C GLY A 453 3.50 -14.91 21.04
N ARG A 454 3.11 -16.03 20.42
CA ARG A 454 2.05 -16.91 20.96
C ARG A 454 2.54 -17.72 22.16
N THR A 455 3.81 -18.11 22.16
CA THR A 455 4.46 -18.75 23.31
C THR A 455 4.38 -17.82 24.52
N ASP A 456 4.69 -16.54 24.35
CA ASP A 456 4.61 -15.54 25.42
C ASP A 456 3.15 -15.37 25.92
N GLY A 457 2.16 -15.39 25.02
CA GLY A 457 0.74 -15.40 25.39
C GLY A 457 0.31 -16.64 26.19
N VAL A 458 0.80 -17.83 25.84
CA VAL A 458 0.55 -19.08 26.58
C VAL A 458 1.19 -19.03 27.97
N LEU A 459 2.44 -18.55 28.06
CA LEU A 459 3.15 -18.40 29.34
C LEU A 459 2.44 -17.41 30.26
N LEU A 460 1.76 -16.43 29.69
CA LEU A 460 0.97 -15.45 30.43
C LEU A 460 -0.33 -16.04 31.00
N VAL A 461 -1.02 -16.90 30.26
CA VAL A 461 -2.14 -17.68 30.81
C VAL A 461 -1.63 -18.65 31.89
N ALA A 462 -0.43 -19.21 31.72
CA ALA A 462 0.20 -20.10 32.69
C ALA A 462 0.41 -19.46 34.06
N LEU A 463 0.70 -18.15 34.12
CA LEU A 463 0.81 -17.40 35.38
C LEU A 463 -0.49 -17.37 36.18
N THR A 464 -1.64 -17.46 35.51
CA THR A 464 -2.97 -17.43 36.16
C THR A 464 -3.45 -18.80 36.61
N GLN A 465 -2.81 -19.87 36.12
CA GLN A 465 -3.15 -21.27 36.41
C GLN A 465 -1.91 -22.02 36.93
N GLU A 466 -1.22 -21.40 37.89
CA GLU A 466 0.00 -21.94 38.49
C GLU A 466 -0.30 -23.26 39.25
N PRO A 467 0.50 -24.32 39.07
CA PRO A 467 0.36 -25.54 39.85
C PRO A 467 0.51 -25.29 41.35
N VAL A 468 -0.44 -25.76 42.15
CA VAL A 468 -0.42 -25.61 43.62
C VAL A 468 0.84 -26.27 44.20
N LYS A 469 1.20 -27.45 43.70
CA LYS A 469 2.42 -28.19 44.04
C LYS A 469 3.36 -28.26 42.84
N ARG A 470 4.66 -28.46 43.12
CA ARG A 470 5.66 -28.66 42.07
C ARG A 470 5.37 -29.96 41.32
N LEU A 471 5.36 -29.90 39.99
CA LEU A 471 5.21 -31.05 39.11
C LEU A 471 6.47 -31.93 39.17
N THR A 472 6.28 -33.24 39.21
CA THR A 472 7.35 -34.18 39.56
C THR A 472 8.01 -34.83 38.36
N SER A 473 7.32 -34.86 37.22
CA SER A 473 7.80 -35.51 36.00
C SER A 473 7.62 -34.63 34.75
N GLU A 474 8.46 -34.86 33.74
CA GLU A 474 8.37 -34.15 32.45
C GLU A 474 7.02 -34.37 31.73
N PRO A 475 6.41 -35.58 31.72
CA PRO A 475 5.09 -35.77 31.14
C PRO A 475 3.99 -34.95 31.84
N GLU A 476 4.03 -34.84 33.17
CA GLU A 476 3.10 -33.99 33.93
C GLU A 476 3.26 -32.51 33.55
N ALA A 477 4.50 -32.05 33.37
CA ALA A 477 4.78 -30.68 32.93
C ALA A 477 4.26 -30.40 31.52
N LYS A 478 4.40 -31.36 30.60
CA LYS A 478 3.87 -31.27 29.23
C LYS A 478 2.34 -31.26 29.22
N ALA A 479 1.70 -32.20 29.92
CA ALA A 479 0.24 -32.25 30.01
C ALA A 479 -0.37 -30.98 30.61
N TRP A 480 0.29 -30.39 31.61
CA TRP A 480 -0.10 -29.09 32.14
C TRP A 480 0.08 -27.97 31.10
N LEU A 481 1.22 -27.91 30.39
CA LEU A 481 1.40 -26.91 29.33
C LEU A 481 0.36 -27.06 28.21
N ASP A 482 0.01 -28.28 27.83
CA ASP A 482 -0.98 -28.58 26.80
C ASP A 482 -2.39 -28.09 27.23
N SER A 483 -2.73 -28.22 28.51
CA SER A 483 -3.99 -27.66 29.03
C SER A 483 -3.98 -26.12 29.06
N ILE A 484 -2.83 -25.49 29.31
CA ILE A 484 -2.69 -24.03 29.18
C ILE A 484 -2.83 -23.59 27.72
N VAL A 485 -2.30 -24.35 26.76
CA VAL A 485 -2.47 -24.07 25.33
C VAL A 485 -3.95 -24.13 24.94
N ALA A 486 -4.71 -25.11 25.44
CA ALA A 486 -6.15 -25.20 25.23
C ALA A 486 -6.93 -24.03 25.88
N ALA A 487 -6.51 -23.58 27.06
CA ALA A 487 -7.10 -22.39 27.70
C ALA A 487 -6.79 -21.11 26.91
N TYR A 488 -5.55 -20.97 26.43
CA TYR A 488 -5.13 -19.84 25.57
C TYR A 488 -5.87 -19.84 24.24
N SER A 489 -6.06 -21.02 23.63
CA SER A 489 -6.76 -21.17 22.34
C SER A 489 -8.23 -20.79 22.47
N THR A 490 -8.88 -21.20 23.56
CA THR A 490 -10.27 -20.80 23.90
C THR A 490 -10.37 -19.29 24.14
N LEU A 491 -9.43 -18.71 24.91
CA LEU A 491 -9.45 -17.28 25.23
C LEU A 491 -9.23 -16.37 24.02
N ASN A 492 -8.52 -16.87 22.99
CA ASN A 492 -8.19 -16.11 21.78
C ASN A 492 -8.94 -16.59 20.53
N ASN A 493 -9.89 -17.52 20.67
CA ASN A 493 -10.62 -18.15 19.56
C ASN A 493 -9.70 -18.70 18.45
N ILE A 494 -8.63 -19.40 18.83
CA ILE A 494 -7.68 -20.03 17.91
C ILE A 494 -7.94 -21.54 17.87
N ASN A 495 -8.10 -22.11 16.68
CA ASN A 495 -8.18 -23.56 16.52
C ASN A 495 -6.78 -24.16 16.31
N LEU A 496 -6.25 -24.90 17.29
CA LEU A 496 -4.95 -25.55 17.25
C LEU A 496 -5.15 -27.07 17.20
N HIS A 497 -5.01 -27.68 16.02
CA HIS A 497 -5.07 -29.15 15.85
C HIS A 497 -3.67 -29.74 15.67
N GLU A 498 -3.28 -30.64 16.59
CA GLU A 498 -1.97 -31.30 16.66
C GLU A 498 -1.69 -32.26 15.47
N GLU A 499 -2.73 -32.79 14.82
CA GLU A 499 -2.59 -33.81 13.76
C GLU A 499 -2.26 -33.23 12.38
N LEU A 500 -2.79 -32.06 12.04
CA LEU A 500 -2.65 -31.48 10.70
C LEU A 500 -1.20 -31.04 10.41
N ASP A 501 -0.50 -30.53 11.42
CA ASP A 501 0.88 -30.07 11.26
C ASP A 501 1.89 -31.23 11.27
N LYS A 502 1.60 -32.34 11.95
CA LYS A 502 2.38 -33.58 11.85
C LYS A 502 2.29 -34.19 10.45
N LEU A 503 1.09 -34.19 9.84
CA LEU A 503 0.88 -34.62 8.47
C LEU A 503 1.65 -33.75 7.47
N ARG A 504 1.55 -32.42 7.58
CA ARG A 504 2.33 -31.49 6.75
C ARG A 504 3.83 -31.67 6.87
N ALA A 505 4.35 -31.89 8.08
CA ALA A 505 5.77 -32.13 8.30
C ALA A 505 6.24 -33.43 7.62
N HIS A 506 5.41 -34.48 7.63
CA HIS A 506 5.70 -35.73 6.93
C HIS A 506 5.68 -35.56 5.41
N GLU A 507 4.70 -34.84 4.87
CA GLU A 507 4.62 -34.51 3.44
C GLU A 507 5.82 -33.68 2.97
N LEU A 508 6.20 -32.65 3.72
CA LEU A 508 7.38 -31.82 3.42
C LEU A 508 8.68 -32.63 3.48
N ALA A 509 8.81 -33.57 4.43
CA ALA A 509 9.95 -34.46 4.51
C ALA A 509 10.02 -35.42 3.32
N HIS A 510 8.87 -35.91 2.85
CA HIS A 510 8.79 -36.75 1.65
C HIS A 510 9.16 -35.97 0.38
N ALA A 511 8.61 -34.77 0.20
CA ALA A 511 8.94 -33.88 -0.91
C ALA A 511 10.43 -33.56 -0.97
N ARG A 512 11.07 -33.26 0.18
CA ARG A 512 12.53 -33.03 0.26
C ARG A 512 13.34 -34.24 -0.23
N ARG A 513 12.93 -35.48 0.09
CA ARG A 513 13.63 -36.69 -0.37
C ARG A 513 13.48 -36.91 -1.88
N GLN A 514 12.31 -36.59 -2.44
CA GLN A 514 12.08 -36.65 -3.88
C GLN A 514 12.97 -35.64 -4.61
N ILE A 515 13.00 -34.40 -4.13
CA ILE A 515 13.87 -33.33 -4.66
C ILE A 515 15.35 -33.76 -4.63
N GLN A 516 15.85 -34.27 -3.49
CA GLN A 516 17.24 -34.74 -3.36
C GLN A 516 17.59 -35.93 -4.26
N THR A 517 16.61 -36.75 -4.63
CA THR A 517 16.81 -37.87 -5.56
C THR A 517 16.85 -37.35 -7.00
N LEU A 518 15.97 -36.41 -7.36
CA LEU A 518 15.97 -35.77 -8.67
C LEU A 518 17.24 -34.94 -8.90
N GLU A 519 17.70 -34.20 -7.89
CA GLU A 519 18.97 -33.46 -7.92
C GLU A 519 20.17 -34.37 -8.21
N ARG A 520 20.23 -35.53 -7.55
CA ARG A 520 21.27 -36.55 -7.82
C ARG A 520 21.16 -37.18 -9.20
N TYR A 521 19.95 -37.31 -9.74
CA TYR A 521 19.75 -37.84 -11.09
C TYR A 521 20.14 -36.84 -12.18
N LEU A 522 19.86 -35.55 -11.95
CA LEU A 522 20.16 -34.45 -12.88
C LEU A 522 21.59 -33.92 -12.77
N ASP A 523 22.37 -34.39 -11.77
CA ASP A 523 23.71 -33.89 -11.44
C ASP A 523 23.75 -32.37 -11.15
N GLU A 524 22.67 -31.84 -10.54
CA GLU A 524 22.53 -30.43 -10.18
C GLU A 524 22.62 -30.24 -8.64
N ASP A 525 23.52 -29.37 -8.17
CA ASP A 525 23.61 -28.96 -6.76
C ASP A 525 22.86 -27.63 -6.54
N HIS A 526 21.72 -27.68 -5.85
CA HIS A 526 20.90 -26.52 -5.52
C HIS A 526 21.57 -25.50 -4.59
N ARG A 527 22.66 -25.88 -3.90
CA ARG A 527 23.39 -25.03 -2.94
C ARG A 527 24.54 -24.31 -3.61
N THR A 528 24.82 -24.57 -4.88
CA THR A 528 25.93 -23.92 -5.59
C THR A 528 25.77 -22.41 -5.58
N SER A 529 24.56 -21.91 -5.85
CA SER A 529 24.22 -20.48 -5.78
C SER A 529 24.32 -19.91 -4.36
N ALA A 530 23.84 -20.64 -3.36
CA ALA A 530 23.92 -20.23 -1.95
C ALA A 530 25.36 -20.16 -1.43
N ARG A 531 26.20 -21.16 -1.74
CA ARG A 531 27.63 -21.16 -1.39
C ARG A 531 28.38 -20.03 -2.11
N ALA A 532 28.07 -19.77 -3.38
CA ALA A 532 28.62 -18.65 -4.11
C ALA A 532 28.21 -17.31 -3.47
N ALA A 533 26.96 -17.17 -3.04
CA ALA A 533 26.47 -15.98 -2.34
C ALA A 533 27.16 -15.79 -0.98
N ASP A 534 27.39 -16.87 -0.22
CA ASP A 534 28.10 -16.81 1.05
C ASP A 534 29.59 -16.46 0.87
N SER A 535 30.23 -16.98 -0.18
CA SER A 535 31.59 -16.57 -0.56
C SER A 535 31.65 -15.08 -0.92
N LEU A 536 30.71 -14.61 -1.76
CA LEU A 536 30.64 -13.21 -2.17
C LEU A 536 30.40 -12.27 -0.98
N ARG A 537 29.56 -12.69 -0.01
CA ARG A 537 29.34 -11.94 1.23
C ARG A 537 30.62 -11.80 2.05
N GLN A 538 31.41 -12.87 2.10
CA GLN A 538 32.69 -12.85 2.80
C GLN A 538 33.69 -11.93 2.09
N ASP A 539 33.76 -11.98 0.75
CA ASP A 539 34.61 -11.09 -0.05
C ASP A 539 34.21 -9.62 0.11
N LEU A 540 32.91 -9.32 0.11
CA LEU A 540 32.38 -7.98 0.32
C LEU A 540 32.74 -7.46 1.73
N LYS A 541 32.64 -8.31 2.76
CA LYS A 541 33.06 -7.97 4.11
C LYS A 541 34.56 -7.67 4.19
N ASN A 542 35.38 -8.45 3.48
CA ASN A 542 36.83 -8.23 3.42
C ASN A 542 37.17 -6.90 2.71
N ALA A 543 36.52 -6.62 1.58
CA ALA A 543 36.69 -5.38 0.83
C ALA A 543 36.23 -4.15 1.63
N GLN A 544 35.10 -4.25 2.33
CA GLN A 544 34.62 -3.20 3.22
C GLN A 544 35.62 -2.94 4.35
N GLY A 545 36.19 -3.99 4.96
CA GLY A 545 37.23 -3.84 5.98
C GLY A 545 38.49 -3.12 5.46
N GLN A 546 38.86 -3.32 4.20
CA GLN A 546 39.98 -2.58 3.58
C GLN A 546 39.62 -1.10 3.37
N LEU A 547 38.41 -0.80 2.91
CA LEU A 547 37.94 0.58 2.76
C LEU A 547 37.87 1.31 4.11
N ASP A 548 37.38 0.64 5.14
CA ASP A 548 37.29 1.19 6.50
C ASP A 548 38.69 1.47 7.08
N ALA A 549 39.67 0.61 6.81
CA ALA A 549 41.06 0.84 7.21
C ALA A 549 41.65 2.09 6.54
N ILE A 550 41.44 2.26 5.23
CA ILE A 550 41.87 3.45 4.47
C ILE A 550 41.17 4.71 4.98
N ALA A 551 39.87 4.64 5.24
CA ALA A 551 39.09 5.75 5.79
C ALA A 551 39.53 6.13 7.22
N SER A 552 39.89 5.15 8.04
CA SER A 552 40.41 5.34 9.39
C SER A 552 41.80 6.01 9.38
N GLU A 553 42.70 5.61 8.47
CA GLU A 553 44.04 6.20 8.38
C GLU A 553 44.05 7.61 7.79
N HIS A 554 43.25 7.85 6.73
CA HIS A 554 43.31 9.11 5.98
C HIS A 554 42.18 10.09 6.29
N GLY A 555 41.10 9.63 6.93
CA GLY A 555 39.92 10.42 7.22
C GLY A 555 39.00 10.64 6.01
N GLU A 556 37.73 10.95 6.29
CA GLU A 556 36.70 11.12 5.25
C GLU A 556 36.96 12.31 4.32
N VAL A 557 37.52 13.40 4.83
CA VAL A 557 37.75 14.62 4.05
C VAL A 557 38.79 14.37 2.96
N TYR A 558 39.86 13.65 3.29
CA TYR A 558 40.91 13.31 2.34
C TYR A 558 40.40 12.30 1.29
N THR A 559 39.76 11.22 1.72
CA THR A 559 39.25 10.17 0.83
C THR A 559 38.19 10.69 -0.15
N LYS A 560 37.31 11.60 0.27
CA LYS A 560 36.37 12.30 -0.64
C LYS A 560 37.07 13.35 -1.51
N GLY A 561 38.14 13.99 -1.00
CA GLY A 561 38.88 15.04 -1.70
C GLY A 561 39.73 14.55 -2.87
N ILE A 562 40.27 13.33 -2.80
CA ILE A 562 41.14 12.76 -3.84
C ILE A 562 40.38 12.16 -5.03
N MET A 563 39.03 12.19 -5.00
CA MET A 563 38.23 11.69 -6.12
C MET A 563 38.54 12.49 -7.41
N PRO A 564 38.73 11.82 -8.55
CA PRO A 564 39.06 12.48 -9.81
C PRO A 564 37.91 13.38 -10.28
N ARG A 565 38.18 14.66 -10.52
CA ARG A 565 37.20 15.65 -10.99
C ARG A 565 37.36 16.06 -12.45
N PHE A 566 38.52 15.79 -13.04
CA PHE A 566 38.82 16.19 -14.40
C PHE A 566 38.19 15.21 -15.39
N GLU A 567 37.33 15.73 -16.26
CA GLU A 567 36.75 14.99 -17.37
C GLU A 567 36.97 15.78 -18.66
N PRO A 568 37.65 15.22 -19.69
CA PRO A 568 37.92 15.93 -20.95
C PRO A 568 36.66 16.48 -21.62
N ILE A 569 35.54 15.77 -21.52
CA ILE A 569 34.24 16.17 -22.10
C ILE A 569 33.60 17.38 -21.41
N LYS A 570 34.04 17.72 -20.19
CA LYS A 570 33.59 18.91 -19.45
C LYS A 570 34.45 20.14 -19.77
N ALA A 571 35.55 19.99 -20.50
CA ALA A 571 36.36 21.13 -20.94
C ALA A 571 35.53 22.06 -21.83
N ARG A 572 35.52 23.35 -21.50
CA ARG A 572 34.84 24.39 -22.27
C ARG A 572 35.87 25.20 -23.03
N HIS A 573 35.75 25.21 -24.35
CA HIS A 573 36.58 26.01 -25.23
C HIS A 573 35.79 27.21 -25.73
N PHE A 574 36.13 28.40 -25.21
CA PHE A 574 35.53 29.66 -25.65
C PHE A 574 36.45 30.34 -26.66
N SER A 575 36.14 30.23 -27.95
CA SER A 575 36.97 30.74 -29.05
C SER A 575 36.24 31.66 -30.02
N SER A 576 34.93 31.87 -29.84
CA SER A 576 34.07 32.65 -30.75
C SER A 576 34.18 34.18 -30.56
N TYR A 577 35.39 34.72 -30.37
CA TYR A 577 35.62 36.15 -30.09
C TYR A 577 35.05 37.08 -31.18
N TRP A 578 35.05 36.63 -32.44
CA TRP A 578 34.51 37.34 -33.61
C TRP A 578 33.01 37.60 -33.51
N ASN A 579 32.26 36.75 -32.79
CA ASN A 579 30.83 36.94 -32.56
C ASN A 579 30.59 37.93 -31.42
N TRP A 580 31.33 37.75 -30.33
CA TRP A 580 31.23 38.61 -29.15
C TRP A 580 31.64 40.06 -29.45
N SER A 581 32.61 40.29 -30.34
CA SER A 581 33.00 41.66 -30.74
C SER A 581 31.86 42.41 -31.46
N ARG A 582 31.11 41.74 -32.34
CA ARG A 582 29.94 42.32 -33.02
C ARG A 582 28.78 42.54 -32.06
N GLN A 583 28.51 41.58 -31.19
CA GLN A 583 27.48 41.70 -30.18
C GLN A 583 27.76 42.89 -29.24
N ASP A 584 28.99 42.98 -28.72
CA ASP A 584 29.39 44.06 -27.82
C ASP A 584 29.36 45.43 -28.51
N ALA A 585 29.70 45.48 -29.81
CA ALA A 585 29.56 46.70 -30.60
C ALA A 585 28.10 47.15 -30.75
N MET A 586 27.16 46.23 -31.01
CA MET A 586 25.73 46.57 -31.05
C MET A 586 25.17 46.97 -29.69
N ILE A 587 25.58 46.27 -28.63
CA ILE A 587 25.19 46.64 -27.26
C ILE A 587 25.68 48.06 -26.95
N ALA A 588 26.94 48.38 -27.29
CA ALA A 588 27.48 49.72 -27.11
C ALA A 588 26.75 50.77 -27.96
N TYR A 589 26.48 50.47 -29.24
CA TYR A 589 25.71 51.35 -30.12
C TYR A 589 24.32 51.66 -29.55
N TYR A 590 23.55 50.63 -29.17
CA TYR A 590 22.21 50.84 -28.64
C TYR A 590 22.21 51.52 -27.27
N ALA A 591 23.19 51.24 -26.41
CA ALA A 591 23.31 51.94 -25.13
C ALA A 591 23.61 53.44 -25.32
N ILE A 592 24.36 53.82 -26.36
CA ILE A 592 24.61 55.22 -26.72
C ILE A 592 23.32 55.89 -27.23
N ILE A 593 22.60 55.28 -28.17
CA ILE A 593 21.40 55.93 -28.76
C ILE A 593 20.25 56.06 -27.75
N HIS A 594 20.13 55.15 -26.78
CA HIS A 594 19.12 55.22 -25.73
C HIS A 594 19.54 56.09 -24.53
N GLY A 595 20.76 56.66 -24.57
CA GLY A 595 21.28 57.53 -23.51
C GLY A 595 21.72 56.81 -22.24
N GLU A 596 21.88 55.48 -22.28
CA GLU A 596 22.43 54.69 -21.17
C GLU A 596 23.95 54.88 -21.03
N LEU A 597 24.64 55.22 -22.12
CA LEU A 597 26.06 55.53 -22.15
C LEU A 597 26.29 56.92 -22.73
N THR A 598 26.97 57.80 -21.97
CA THR A 598 27.28 59.17 -22.40
C THR A 598 28.75 59.37 -22.68
N THR A 599 29.12 60.37 -23.50
CA THR A 599 30.51 60.62 -23.92
C THR A 599 31.50 60.96 -22.80
N VAL A 600 30.99 61.17 -21.57
CA VAL A 600 31.79 61.41 -20.36
C VAL A 600 32.07 60.12 -19.57
N ASP A 601 31.42 59.01 -19.94
CA ASP A 601 31.56 57.74 -19.25
C ASP A 601 32.87 57.03 -19.58
N ARG A 602 33.67 56.77 -18.53
CA ARG A 602 34.86 55.89 -18.60
C ARG A 602 34.52 54.49 -19.12
N GLU A 603 33.29 54.05 -18.93
CA GLU A 603 32.80 52.76 -19.40
C GLU A 603 32.75 52.68 -20.93
N ILE A 604 32.42 53.77 -21.64
CA ILE A 604 32.51 53.80 -23.11
C ILE A 604 33.94 53.53 -23.54
N THR A 605 34.91 54.19 -22.91
CA THR A 605 36.33 54.01 -23.27
C THR A 605 36.77 52.55 -23.06
N ALA A 606 36.38 51.93 -21.95
CA ALA A 606 36.71 50.52 -21.66
C ALA A 606 36.04 49.54 -22.66
N ARG A 607 34.78 49.77 -23.01
CA ARG A 607 34.05 48.97 -24.00
C ARG A 607 34.67 49.13 -25.39
N CYS A 608 35.01 50.35 -25.80
CA CYS A 608 35.72 50.62 -27.05
C CYS A 608 37.07 49.88 -27.11
N LEU A 609 37.87 49.91 -26.04
CA LEU A 609 39.14 49.14 -25.98
C LEU A 609 38.91 47.64 -26.12
N THR A 610 37.88 47.10 -25.46
CA THR A 610 37.54 45.67 -25.53
C THR A 610 37.04 45.27 -26.93
N ILE A 611 36.33 46.17 -27.60
CA ILE A 611 35.90 45.99 -28.99
C ILE A 611 37.12 46.03 -29.92
N MET A 612 38.01 47.02 -29.78
CA MET A 612 39.23 47.16 -30.58
C MET A 612 40.17 45.96 -30.45
N ASN A 613 40.32 45.39 -29.25
CA ASN A 613 41.16 44.22 -29.00
C ASN A 613 40.67 42.94 -29.71
N ARG A 614 39.45 42.94 -30.24
CA ARG A 614 38.82 41.80 -30.93
C ARG A 614 38.36 42.18 -32.35
N ALA A 615 38.84 43.30 -32.87
CA ALA A 615 38.43 43.81 -34.17
C ALA A 615 39.03 42.95 -35.30
N ASP A 616 38.18 42.58 -36.24
CA ASP A 616 38.55 41.99 -37.52
C ASP A 616 37.92 42.81 -38.66
N GLN A 617 38.31 42.54 -39.91
CA GLN A 617 37.79 43.31 -41.05
C GLN A 617 36.27 43.23 -41.14
N ALA A 618 35.70 42.04 -40.92
CA ALA A 618 34.26 41.83 -40.98
C ALA A 618 33.49 42.62 -39.90
N MET A 619 34.10 42.84 -38.73
CA MET A 619 33.54 43.65 -37.66
C MET A 619 33.62 45.15 -37.97
N VAL A 620 34.69 45.61 -38.62
CA VAL A 620 34.80 47.00 -39.11
C VAL A 620 33.74 47.27 -40.18
N ASP A 621 33.61 46.38 -41.17
CA ASP A 621 32.59 46.49 -42.23
C ASP A 621 31.17 46.46 -41.62
N TYR A 622 30.97 45.64 -40.58
CA TYR A 622 29.71 45.57 -39.84
C TYR A 622 29.41 46.90 -39.12
N MET A 623 30.36 47.46 -38.37
CA MET A 623 30.16 48.77 -37.73
C MET A 623 29.90 49.87 -38.75
N GLN A 624 30.64 49.87 -39.87
CA GLN A 624 30.47 50.84 -40.95
C GLN A 624 29.02 50.85 -41.46
N PHE A 625 28.44 49.67 -41.73
CA PHE A 625 27.05 49.55 -42.19
C PHE A 625 26.00 50.11 -41.21
N TYR A 626 26.23 50.04 -39.89
CA TYR A 626 25.26 50.54 -38.90
C TYR A 626 25.50 52.00 -38.49
N ILE A 627 26.68 52.54 -38.79
CA ILE A 627 27.05 53.92 -38.47
C ILE A 627 26.77 54.85 -39.66
N ASP A 628 26.99 54.37 -40.89
CA ASP A 628 26.56 55.04 -42.13
C ASP A 628 25.03 55.08 -42.26
#